data_AF-A0A1D2J8F4-F1
#
_entry.id   AF-A0A1D2J8F4-F1
#
_cell.length_a   1.000
_cell.length_b   1.000
_cell.length_c   1.000
_cell.angle_alpha   90.00
_cell.angle_beta   90.00
_cell.angle_gamma   90.00
#
_symmetry.space_group_name_H-M   'P 1'
#
loop_
_entity.id
_entity.type
_entity.pdbx_description
1 polymer ?
#
loop_
_entity_poly.entity_id
_entity_poly.type
_entity_poly.pdbx_seq_one_letter_code
_entity_poly.pdbx_strand_id
1 'polypeptide(L)'
;MAVATSNAYPGYNNSNTSPSIPSHTNHSNFANRHPDSPASSTYSGASHPAMAPAPMAKKSKGKKPSDPSETSKLLAAKISQLEQDAAGEKDQEAEIEREVKKATRDLNQLLNSIESPATRVEAVQKRYSDLLAEMKKLDRDYAKSRKRADQLQKDQDKGKAELNKIATMKDKLEKLCRELTKENKKVKDENKRLEETEKKARGLVNARLDSLLFDIQDFVTARGDARGEKADIDLDDAVRAKIKTIGDKFEARDHHYKSLLRSKDAEIQSLTAKYEEQRRAAENEAHRCRALSTQVSTFSQTEAELRSQLNIYVEKFKQVEDTLNNSNELFLTFRKEMEEMAKKTKRLEKENMTLTRKHEQTNRNILEMAEERTRNNDELEKWRKKSNNLEALCRRMQEQGRGQALAGELDAVDDEGTESEYDDEYEDEEDDEDISDEGEYDDDRHHHHHGEHQHAPAPNRPPDGKPVFGPPPPPALTETKSNGHRGVVNGYKH
;
A
#
# COMPACT_ATOMS: atom_id res chain seq x y z
N MET A 1 -27.59 56.38 -67.47
CA MET A 1 -26.77 56.66 -66.28
C MET A 1 -25.99 55.37 -66.00
N ALA A 2 -24.69 55.25 -66.26
CA ALA A 2 -23.55 55.99 -65.66
C ALA A 2 -23.34 55.55 -64.18
N VAL A 3 -22.18 55.12 -63.67
CA VAL A 3 -20.76 55.18 -64.15
C VAL A 3 -19.97 53.89 -63.80
N ALA A 4 -18.81 53.72 -64.44
CA ALA A 4 -17.81 52.64 -64.37
C ALA A 4 -16.90 52.56 -63.12
N THR A 5 -15.89 51.66 -63.22
CA THR A 5 -14.60 51.51 -62.48
C THR A 5 -14.61 50.85 -61.08
N SER A 6 -13.57 50.10 -60.64
CA SER A 6 -12.28 49.67 -61.27
C SER A 6 -11.67 48.39 -60.62
N ASN A 7 -10.64 47.81 -61.26
CA ASN A 7 -9.74 46.77 -60.71
C ASN A 7 -8.73 47.32 -59.67
N ALA A 8 -8.30 46.49 -58.72
CA ALA A 8 -6.98 46.59 -58.06
C ALA A 8 -6.48 45.24 -57.49
N TYR A 9 -5.20 44.93 -57.68
CA TYR A 9 -4.49 43.80 -57.04
C TYR A 9 -4.05 44.16 -55.61
N PRO A 10 -4.01 43.21 -54.65
CA PRO A 10 -3.17 43.33 -53.46
C PRO A 10 -1.76 42.75 -53.72
N GLY A 11 -0.73 43.53 -53.40
CA GLY A 11 0.67 43.15 -53.60
C GLY A 11 1.26 42.25 -52.50
N TYR A 12 2.41 41.65 -52.80
CA TYR A 12 3.25 40.95 -51.83
C TYR A 12 3.69 41.88 -50.70
N ASN A 13 3.48 41.47 -49.46
CA ASN A 13 4.06 42.14 -48.29
C ASN A 13 5.22 41.29 -47.74
N ASN A 14 6.39 41.90 -47.58
CA ASN A 14 7.62 41.24 -47.19
C ASN A 14 7.95 41.59 -45.73
N SER A 15 7.60 40.72 -44.78
CA SER A 15 7.94 40.90 -43.36
C SER A 15 8.87 39.77 -42.89
N ASN A 16 10.16 40.12 -42.81
CA ASN A 16 11.24 39.24 -42.41
C ASN A 16 11.41 39.26 -40.88
N THR A 17 10.97 38.23 -40.17
CA THR A 17 11.11 38.11 -38.70
C THR A 17 11.61 36.72 -38.30
N SER A 18 12.92 36.59 -38.12
CA SER A 18 13.56 35.41 -37.53
C SER A 18 13.29 35.34 -36.01
N PRO A 19 12.94 34.17 -35.44
CA PRO A 19 12.94 33.97 -34.00
C PRO A 19 14.34 33.57 -33.51
N SER A 20 14.87 34.31 -32.52
CA SER A 20 16.13 33.99 -31.85
C SER A 20 15.99 32.78 -30.91
N ILE A 21 16.96 31.87 -30.93
CA ILE A 21 17.04 30.72 -30.01
C ILE A 21 17.96 31.09 -28.83
N PRO A 22 17.56 30.90 -27.56
CA PRO A 22 18.45 31.10 -26.42
C PRO A 22 19.45 29.95 -26.26
N SER A 23 20.73 30.27 -26.13
CA SER A 23 21.79 29.32 -25.79
C SER A 23 21.86 29.08 -24.29
N HIS A 24 21.58 27.84 -23.84
CA HIS A 24 21.96 27.38 -22.50
C HIS A 24 23.04 26.30 -22.60
N THR A 25 24.29 26.72 -22.42
CA THR A 25 25.42 25.82 -22.22
C THR A 25 25.39 25.31 -20.79
N ASN A 26 25.30 24.00 -20.60
CA ASN A 26 25.53 23.38 -19.29
C ASN A 26 26.52 22.22 -19.46
N HIS A 27 27.73 22.40 -18.94
CA HIS A 27 28.78 21.38 -18.99
C HIS A 27 28.58 20.36 -17.87
N SER A 28 28.51 19.08 -18.23
CA SER A 28 28.84 17.98 -17.32
C SER A 28 29.56 16.87 -18.08
N ASN A 29 30.65 16.39 -17.49
CA ASN A 29 31.44 15.28 -18.01
C ASN A 29 30.62 13.97 -17.97
N PHE A 30 30.76 13.12 -18.99
CA PHE A 30 30.95 11.68 -18.73
C PHE A 30 31.74 10.99 -19.84
N ALA A 31 32.40 9.89 -19.48
CA ALA A 31 33.50 9.31 -20.24
C ALA A 31 33.09 8.49 -21.49
N ASN A 32 34.02 8.42 -22.43
CA ASN A 32 33.94 7.73 -23.71
C ASN A 32 34.12 6.19 -23.56
N ARG A 33 33.20 5.37 -24.06
CA ARG A 33 33.42 3.94 -24.38
C ARG A 33 32.63 3.50 -25.61
N HIS A 34 33.27 2.69 -26.45
CA HIS A 34 32.75 2.17 -27.71
C HIS A 34 31.61 1.15 -27.52
N PRO A 35 30.66 1.05 -28.46
CA PRO A 35 29.79 -0.10 -28.63
C PRO A 35 30.29 -1.03 -29.74
N ASP A 36 30.43 -2.32 -29.44
CA ASP A 36 30.38 -3.37 -30.46
C ASP A 36 28.99 -4.01 -30.46
N SER A 37 28.47 -4.27 -31.66
CA SER A 37 27.23 -5.00 -31.91
C SER A 37 27.54 -6.07 -32.96
N PRO A 38 26.83 -7.20 -32.95
CA PRO A 38 25.78 -7.26 -33.95
C PRO A 38 24.49 -7.95 -33.47
N ALA A 39 23.36 -7.43 -33.93
CA ALA A 39 22.08 -8.13 -33.92
C ALA A 39 21.93 -8.99 -35.18
N SER A 40 21.25 -10.13 -35.05
CA SER A 40 20.58 -10.81 -36.16
C SER A 40 19.26 -11.37 -35.66
N SER A 41 18.21 -11.25 -36.48
CA SER A 41 16.83 -11.63 -36.15
C SER A 41 16.24 -12.47 -37.27
N THR A 42 15.50 -13.52 -36.92
CA THR A 42 14.51 -14.19 -37.79
C THR A 42 13.53 -15.01 -36.94
N TYR A 43 12.41 -15.44 -37.53
CA TYR A 43 11.09 -15.34 -36.90
C TYR A 43 10.24 -16.63 -36.97
N SER A 44 9.58 -16.99 -35.85
CA SER A 44 8.27 -17.67 -35.68
C SER A 44 7.97 -19.13 -36.10
N GLY A 45 7.29 -19.83 -35.16
CA GLY A 45 6.28 -20.92 -35.35
C GLY A 45 6.78 -22.29 -35.87
N ALA A 46 6.16 -23.45 -35.58
CA ALA A 46 5.08 -23.92 -34.69
C ALA A 46 5.33 -25.44 -34.43
N SER A 47 4.55 -26.28 -33.72
CA SER A 47 3.20 -26.80 -34.08
C SER A 47 2.90 -28.16 -33.36
N HIS A 48 1.69 -28.69 -33.56
CA HIS A 48 1.11 -29.97 -33.09
C HIS A 48 1.77 -31.27 -33.67
N PRO A 49 1.42 -32.49 -33.19
CA PRO A 49 2.13 -33.73 -33.55
C PRO A 49 1.54 -34.61 -34.70
N ALA A 50 2.46 -35.19 -35.48
CA ALA A 50 2.56 -36.52 -36.15
C ALA A 50 1.35 -37.30 -36.76
N MET A 51 1.52 -37.80 -38.01
CA MET A 51 1.68 -39.24 -38.40
C MET A 51 2.12 -39.38 -39.90
N ALA A 52 2.55 -40.59 -40.33
CA ALA A 52 3.29 -40.91 -41.59
C ALA A 52 2.41 -41.59 -42.70
N PRO A 53 2.88 -42.06 -43.91
CA PRO A 53 4.24 -42.23 -44.47
C PRO A 53 4.47 -41.79 -45.98
N ALA A 54 5.58 -42.25 -46.59
CA ALA A 54 6.28 -41.81 -47.85
C ALA A 54 5.68 -42.38 -49.19
N PRO A 55 6.23 -42.19 -50.44
CA PRO A 55 7.57 -41.69 -50.86
C PRO A 55 7.72 -40.83 -52.17
N MET A 56 9.00 -40.56 -52.54
CA MET A 56 9.59 -40.20 -53.86
C MET A 56 10.10 -38.76 -54.16
N ALA A 57 11.44 -38.66 -54.14
CA ALA A 57 12.34 -37.97 -55.09
C ALA A 57 12.10 -36.50 -55.57
N LYS A 58 12.94 -35.58 -55.08
CA LYS A 58 13.74 -34.67 -55.95
C LYS A 58 14.99 -34.13 -55.23
N LYS A 59 16.06 -33.89 -56.00
CA LYS A 59 17.41 -33.49 -55.51
C LYS A 59 17.51 -31.98 -55.20
N SER A 60 18.52 -31.66 -54.38
CA SER A 60 19.17 -30.34 -54.16
C SER A 60 18.37 -29.19 -53.53
N LYS A 61 18.64 -28.91 -52.25
CA LYS A 61 19.59 -27.85 -51.82
C LYS A 61 19.94 -28.04 -50.33
N GLY A 62 21.22 -28.00 -49.98
CA GLY A 62 21.66 -28.29 -48.61
C GLY A 62 21.22 -27.22 -47.60
N LYS A 63 20.52 -27.63 -46.53
CA LYS A 63 20.51 -26.91 -45.26
C LYS A 63 21.69 -27.38 -44.42
N LYS A 64 22.42 -26.45 -43.81
CA LYS A 64 23.47 -26.78 -42.83
C LYS A 64 22.83 -27.51 -41.63
N PRO A 65 23.49 -28.50 -41.01
CA PRO A 65 23.08 -29.00 -39.71
C PRO A 65 23.23 -27.88 -38.67
N SER A 66 22.29 -27.80 -37.73
CA SER A 66 22.51 -27.05 -36.48
C SER A 66 23.67 -27.67 -35.72
N ASP A 67 24.54 -26.85 -35.14
CA ASP A 67 25.75 -27.34 -34.46
C ASP A 67 25.38 -28.22 -33.26
N PRO A 68 25.82 -29.50 -33.21
CA PRO A 68 25.60 -30.38 -32.06
C PRO A 68 26.07 -29.75 -30.73
N SER A 69 27.07 -28.86 -30.79
CA SER A 69 27.58 -28.08 -29.65
C SER A 69 26.52 -27.15 -29.04
N GLU A 70 25.72 -26.46 -29.85
CA GLU A 70 24.67 -25.55 -29.35
C GLU A 70 23.51 -26.33 -28.72
N THR A 71 23.08 -27.41 -29.35
CA THR A 71 22.02 -28.28 -28.79
C THR A 71 22.46 -28.95 -27.49
N SER A 72 23.74 -29.37 -27.40
CA SER A 72 24.32 -29.93 -26.17
C SER A 72 24.40 -28.89 -25.05
N LYS A 73 24.81 -27.64 -25.37
CA LYS A 73 24.83 -26.53 -24.40
C LYS A 73 23.44 -26.16 -23.89
N LEU A 74 22.43 -26.13 -24.76
CA LEU A 74 21.03 -25.90 -24.36
C LEU A 74 20.51 -27.04 -23.47
N LEU A 75 20.86 -28.30 -23.76
CA LEU A 75 20.52 -29.42 -22.89
C LEU A 75 21.20 -29.29 -21.51
N ALA A 76 22.51 -29.01 -21.48
CA ALA A 76 23.26 -28.85 -20.24
C ALA A 76 22.73 -27.69 -19.38
N ALA A 77 22.39 -26.55 -20.00
CA ALA A 77 21.75 -25.43 -19.30
C ALA A 77 20.36 -25.80 -18.76
N LYS A 78 19.58 -26.59 -19.51
CA LYS A 78 18.25 -27.06 -19.06
C LYS A 78 18.36 -28.05 -17.90
N ILE A 79 19.34 -28.95 -17.93
CA ILE A 79 19.63 -29.90 -16.84
C ILE A 79 20.06 -29.14 -15.59
N SER A 80 21.03 -28.23 -15.71
CA SER A 80 21.53 -27.42 -14.59
C SER A 80 20.44 -26.56 -13.94
N GLN A 81 19.50 -26.01 -14.72
CA GLN A 81 18.32 -25.32 -14.18
C GLN A 81 17.44 -26.26 -13.36
N LEU A 82 17.10 -27.44 -13.89
CA LEU A 82 16.24 -28.42 -13.21
C LEU A 82 16.90 -28.99 -11.94
N GLU A 83 18.22 -29.19 -11.95
CA GLU A 83 18.99 -29.60 -10.77
C GLU A 83 19.01 -28.50 -9.70
N GLN A 84 19.11 -27.23 -10.09
CA GLN A 84 19.04 -26.09 -9.18
C GLN A 84 17.63 -25.89 -8.60
N ASP A 85 16.59 -26.03 -9.42
CA ASP A 85 15.20 -25.95 -8.97
C ASP A 85 14.88 -27.08 -7.97
N ALA A 86 15.29 -28.32 -8.26
CA ALA A 86 15.11 -29.47 -7.36
C ALA A 86 15.92 -29.38 -6.05
N ALA A 87 17.11 -28.77 -6.09
CA ALA A 87 17.85 -28.45 -4.87
C ALA A 87 17.10 -27.43 -3.99
N GLY A 88 16.52 -26.40 -4.62
CA GLY A 88 15.70 -25.40 -3.92
C GLY A 88 14.43 -25.96 -3.28
N GLU A 89 13.72 -26.87 -3.96
CA GLU A 89 12.57 -27.58 -3.38
C GLU A 89 12.97 -28.43 -2.16
N LYS A 90 14.09 -29.15 -2.26
CA LYS A 90 14.60 -29.99 -1.16
C LYS A 90 15.00 -29.18 0.08
N ASP A 91 15.61 -28.01 -0.12
CA ASP A 91 15.97 -27.11 0.98
C ASP A 91 14.71 -26.52 1.64
N GLN A 92 13.68 -26.16 0.87
CA GLN A 92 12.39 -25.69 1.41
C GLN A 92 11.68 -26.78 2.23
N GLU A 93 11.67 -28.03 1.75
CA GLU A 93 11.04 -29.14 2.49
C GLU A 93 11.79 -29.46 3.78
N ALA A 94 13.13 -29.36 3.78
CA ALA A 94 13.94 -29.47 4.99
C ALA A 94 13.71 -28.32 5.99
N GLU A 95 13.44 -27.10 5.51
CA GLU A 95 13.06 -25.97 6.38
C GLU A 95 11.70 -26.22 7.05
N ILE A 96 10.69 -26.61 6.26
CA ILE A 96 9.36 -26.96 6.76
C ILE A 96 9.43 -28.06 7.82
N GLU A 97 10.26 -29.10 7.61
CA GLU A 97 10.43 -30.18 8.58
C GLU A 97 11.04 -29.68 9.92
N ARG A 98 11.97 -28.72 9.88
CA ARG A 98 12.53 -28.08 11.08
C ARG A 98 11.49 -27.24 11.81
N GLU A 99 10.73 -26.43 11.07
CA GLU A 99 9.66 -25.58 11.60
C GLU A 99 8.58 -26.42 12.31
N VAL A 100 8.14 -27.50 11.68
CA VAL A 100 7.18 -28.46 12.24
C VAL A 100 7.75 -29.12 13.50
N LYS A 101 9.02 -29.56 13.48
CA LYS A 101 9.68 -30.13 14.67
C LYS A 101 9.81 -29.13 15.81
N LYS A 102 10.04 -27.84 15.53
CA LYS A 102 10.08 -26.77 16.53
C LYS A 102 8.68 -26.53 17.12
N ALA A 103 7.68 -26.22 16.28
CA ALA A 103 6.30 -26.00 16.71
C ALA A 103 5.73 -27.18 17.52
N THR A 104 6.12 -28.41 17.18
CA THR A 104 5.76 -29.61 17.95
C THR A 104 6.36 -29.62 19.35
N ARG A 105 7.63 -29.19 19.53
CA ARG A 105 8.26 -29.09 20.87
C ARG A 105 7.60 -27.99 21.69
N ASP A 106 7.44 -26.81 21.10
CA ASP A 106 6.86 -25.63 21.75
C ASP A 106 5.43 -25.93 22.25
N LEU A 107 4.63 -26.64 21.44
CA LEU A 107 3.29 -27.10 21.82
C LEU A 107 3.34 -28.12 22.97
N ASN A 108 4.26 -29.10 22.93
CA ASN A 108 4.38 -30.07 24.03
C ASN A 108 4.84 -29.42 25.34
N GLN A 109 5.73 -28.44 25.30
CA GLN A 109 6.10 -27.66 26.49
C GLN A 109 4.88 -26.93 27.08
N LEU A 110 4.11 -26.22 26.25
CA LEU A 110 2.88 -25.53 26.66
C LEU A 110 1.81 -26.48 27.23
N LEU A 111 1.73 -27.71 26.74
CA LEU A 111 0.77 -28.70 27.27
C LEU A 111 1.26 -29.34 28.57
N ASN A 112 2.57 -29.42 28.80
CA ASN A 112 3.13 -29.93 30.04
C ASN A 112 3.04 -28.92 31.19
N SER A 113 2.97 -27.62 30.91
CA SER A 113 2.79 -26.57 31.92
C SER A 113 1.33 -26.33 32.33
N ILE A 114 0.35 -27.04 31.74
CA ILE A 114 -1.07 -26.90 32.08
C ILE A 114 -1.54 -28.15 32.80
N GLU A 115 -1.76 -28.06 34.12
CA GLU A 115 -2.14 -29.22 34.94
C GLU A 115 -3.52 -29.76 34.57
N SER A 116 -4.52 -28.89 34.36
CA SER A 116 -5.90 -29.29 34.02
C SER A 116 -6.00 -29.94 32.63
N PRO A 117 -6.47 -31.20 32.52
CA PRO A 117 -6.69 -31.84 31.21
C PRO A 117 -7.72 -31.12 30.34
N ALA A 118 -8.72 -30.47 30.95
CA ALA A 118 -9.72 -29.69 30.21
C ALA A 118 -9.08 -28.45 29.57
N THR A 119 -8.29 -27.69 30.35
CA THR A 119 -7.60 -26.49 29.87
C THR A 119 -6.53 -26.81 28.82
N ARG A 120 -5.89 -27.98 28.89
CA ARG A 120 -5.03 -28.50 27.81
C ARG A 120 -5.79 -28.67 26.50
N VAL A 121 -6.97 -29.28 26.52
CA VAL A 121 -7.80 -29.49 25.31
C VAL A 121 -8.26 -28.14 24.73
N GLU A 122 -8.69 -27.21 25.57
CA GLU A 122 -9.06 -25.85 25.14
C GLU A 122 -7.86 -25.10 24.50
N ALA A 123 -6.66 -25.22 25.06
CA ALA A 123 -5.44 -24.64 24.50
C ALA A 123 -5.08 -25.22 23.12
N VAL A 124 -5.19 -26.54 22.94
CA VAL A 124 -5.01 -27.20 21.61
C VAL A 124 -6.08 -26.74 20.63
N GLN A 125 -7.35 -26.71 21.05
CA GLN A 125 -8.47 -26.30 20.19
C GLN A 125 -8.33 -24.84 19.73
N LYS A 126 -7.86 -23.95 20.62
CA LYS A 126 -7.54 -22.57 20.29
C LYS A 126 -6.39 -22.49 19.29
N ARG A 127 -5.26 -23.14 19.57
CA ARG A 127 -4.10 -23.20 18.65
C ARG A 127 -4.47 -23.72 17.26
N TYR A 128 -5.30 -24.76 17.18
CA TYR A 128 -5.78 -25.31 15.90
C TYR A 128 -6.70 -24.33 15.15
N SER A 129 -7.58 -23.62 15.88
CA SER A 129 -8.46 -22.59 15.31
C SER A 129 -7.68 -21.40 14.76
N ASP A 130 -6.69 -20.92 15.51
CA ASP A 130 -5.78 -19.84 15.12
C ASP A 130 -4.97 -20.24 13.87
N LEU A 131 -4.39 -21.46 13.86
CA LEU A 131 -3.64 -22.00 12.71
C LEU A 131 -4.52 -22.13 11.46
N LEU A 132 -5.77 -22.58 11.60
CA LEU A 132 -6.72 -22.67 10.48
C LEU A 132 -7.11 -21.28 9.94
N ALA A 133 -7.22 -20.27 10.81
CA ALA A 133 -7.49 -18.89 10.42
C ALA A 133 -6.28 -18.29 9.68
N GLU A 134 -5.07 -18.54 10.16
CA GLU A 134 -3.82 -18.11 9.54
C GLU A 134 -3.57 -18.79 8.18
N MET A 135 -3.78 -20.11 8.08
CA MET A 135 -3.70 -20.84 6.81
C MET A 135 -4.66 -20.23 5.77
N LYS A 136 -5.93 -19.99 6.14
CA LYS A 136 -6.91 -19.32 5.26
C LYS A 136 -6.54 -17.87 4.93
N LYS A 137 -5.77 -17.17 5.77
CA LYS A 137 -5.24 -15.83 5.45
C LYS A 137 -4.12 -15.96 4.40
N LEU A 138 -3.18 -16.88 4.63
CA LEU A 138 -2.07 -17.17 3.73
C LEU A 138 -2.55 -17.61 2.35
N ASP A 139 -3.57 -18.48 2.25
CA ASP A 139 -4.20 -18.88 0.98
C ASP A 139 -4.72 -17.69 0.16
N ARG A 140 -5.39 -16.74 0.84
CA ARG A 140 -5.93 -15.53 0.19
C ARG A 140 -4.81 -14.60 -0.28
N ASP A 141 -3.75 -14.45 0.52
CA ASP A 141 -2.62 -13.59 0.18
C ASP A 141 -1.73 -14.21 -0.90
N TYR A 142 -1.54 -15.53 -0.90
CA TYR A 142 -0.95 -16.29 -2.01
C TYR A 142 -1.78 -16.13 -3.30
N ALA A 143 -3.11 -16.25 -3.23
CA ALA A 143 -3.98 -16.05 -4.38
C ALA A 143 -3.93 -14.61 -4.95
N LYS A 144 -3.74 -13.59 -4.10
CA LYS A 144 -3.46 -12.20 -4.55
C LYS A 144 -2.07 -12.09 -5.17
N SER A 145 -1.05 -12.66 -4.54
CA SER A 145 0.34 -12.62 -5.00
C SER A 145 0.49 -13.29 -6.37
N ARG A 146 -0.10 -14.48 -6.54
CA ARG A 146 -0.15 -15.19 -7.83
C ARG A 146 -0.82 -14.37 -8.93
N LYS A 147 -1.98 -13.74 -8.67
CA LYS A 147 -2.63 -12.83 -9.62
C LYS A 147 -1.75 -11.63 -10.00
N ARG A 148 -0.99 -11.10 -9.04
CA ARG A 148 -0.02 -10.02 -9.29
C ARG A 148 1.15 -10.50 -10.15
N ALA A 149 1.68 -11.71 -9.91
CA ALA A 149 2.71 -12.31 -10.74
C ALA A 149 2.22 -12.57 -12.17
N ASP A 150 1.03 -13.14 -12.34
CA ASP A 150 0.40 -13.36 -13.65
C ASP A 150 0.21 -12.03 -14.43
N GLN A 151 -0.14 -10.94 -13.73
CA GLN A 151 -0.29 -9.62 -14.32
C GLN A 151 1.07 -9.03 -14.73
N LEU A 152 2.07 -9.07 -13.83
CA LEU A 152 3.44 -8.61 -14.13
C LEU A 152 4.06 -9.38 -15.30
N GLN A 153 3.77 -10.68 -15.44
CA GLN A 153 4.23 -11.48 -16.58
C GLN A 153 3.59 -11.00 -17.89
N LYS A 154 2.27 -10.75 -17.90
CA LYS A 154 1.57 -10.17 -19.07
C LYS A 154 2.10 -8.79 -19.45
N ASP A 155 2.36 -7.94 -18.48
CA ASP A 155 2.90 -6.60 -18.72
C ASP A 155 4.35 -6.66 -19.23
N GLN A 156 5.17 -7.60 -18.72
CA GLN A 156 6.51 -7.88 -19.24
C GLN A 156 6.45 -8.35 -20.71
N ASP A 157 5.58 -9.29 -21.04
CA ASP A 157 5.47 -9.83 -22.41
C ASP A 157 4.88 -8.80 -23.40
N LYS A 158 3.95 -7.96 -22.94
CA LYS A 158 3.50 -6.78 -23.68
C LYS A 158 4.67 -5.81 -23.94
N GLY A 159 5.47 -5.50 -22.91
CA GLY A 159 6.66 -4.66 -23.04
C GLY A 159 7.69 -5.22 -24.03
N LYS A 160 7.96 -6.54 -24.00
CA LYS A 160 8.81 -7.22 -25.01
C LYS A 160 8.24 -7.08 -26.42
N ALA A 161 6.93 -7.24 -26.60
CA ALA A 161 6.28 -7.08 -27.90
C ALA A 161 6.36 -5.64 -28.44
N GLU A 162 6.18 -4.64 -27.57
CA GLU A 162 6.34 -3.23 -27.90
C GLU A 162 7.79 -2.88 -28.26
N LEU A 163 8.78 -3.36 -27.49
CA LEU A 163 10.21 -3.19 -27.81
C LEU A 163 10.57 -3.80 -29.16
N ASN A 164 10.09 -5.01 -29.47
CA ASN A 164 10.31 -5.65 -30.78
C ASN A 164 9.68 -4.85 -31.94
N LYS A 165 8.51 -4.24 -31.71
CA LYS A 165 7.86 -3.35 -32.69
C LYS A 165 8.66 -2.07 -32.89
N ILE A 166 9.16 -1.45 -31.81
CA ILE A 166 10.00 -0.25 -31.86
C ILE A 166 11.32 -0.53 -32.60
N ALA A 167 11.98 -1.65 -32.29
CA ALA A 167 13.19 -2.08 -33.00
C ALA A 167 12.93 -2.26 -34.51
N THR A 168 11.84 -2.94 -34.88
CA THR A 168 11.44 -3.11 -36.28
C THR A 168 11.14 -1.78 -36.99
N MET A 169 10.55 -0.81 -36.28
CA MET A 169 10.31 0.54 -36.83
C MET A 169 11.60 1.34 -36.97
N LYS A 170 12.52 1.24 -36.00
CA LYS A 170 13.85 1.84 -36.06
C LYS A 170 14.63 1.32 -37.27
N ASP A 171 14.67 0.01 -37.50
CA ASP A 171 15.34 -0.60 -38.65
C ASP A 171 14.76 -0.12 -39.99
N LYS A 172 13.45 0.10 -40.07
CA LYS A 172 12.78 0.67 -41.25
C LYS A 172 13.17 2.14 -41.46
N LEU A 173 13.18 2.94 -40.40
CA LEU A 173 13.60 4.34 -40.45
C LEU A 173 15.07 4.47 -40.84
N GLU A 174 15.96 3.66 -40.28
CA GLU A 174 17.38 3.65 -40.68
C GLU A 174 17.59 3.28 -42.15
N LYS A 175 16.81 2.32 -42.68
CA LYS A 175 16.82 1.98 -44.11
C LYS A 175 16.35 3.16 -44.96
N LEU A 176 15.22 3.77 -44.63
CA LEU A 176 14.69 4.94 -45.34
C LEU A 176 15.66 6.13 -45.29
N CYS A 177 16.31 6.39 -44.15
CA CYS A 177 17.34 7.43 -44.06
C CYS A 177 18.54 7.13 -44.96
N ARG A 178 19.04 5.88 -44.99
CA ARG A 178 20.15 5.47 -45.88
C ARG A 178 19.77 5.57 -47.36
N GLU A 179 18.54 5.18 -47.72
CA GLU A 179 18.02 5.29 -49.09
C GLU A 179 17.86 6.76 -49.50
N LEU A 180 17.26 7.60 -48.65
CA LEU A 180 17.11 9.04 -48.87
C LEU A 180 18.47 9.74 -49.02
N THR A 181 19.49 9.38 -48.23
CA THR A 181 20.86 9.90 -48.39
C THR A 181 21.45 9.46 -49.74
N LYS A 182 21.21 8.21 -50.16
CA LYS A 182 21.69 7.68 -51.45
C LYS A 182 21.00 8.35 -52.64
N GLU A 183 19.71 8.60 -52.58
CA GLU A 183 18.96 9.32 -53.62
C GLU A 183 19.37 10.79 -53.71
N ASN A 184 19.51 11.49 -52.57
CA ASN A 184 20.02 12.87 -52.57
C ASN A 184 21.41 12.97 -53.22
N LYS A 185 22.30 12.00 -52.94
CA LYS A 185 23.60 11.93 -53.61
C LYS A 185 23.45 11.71 -55.13
N LYS A 186 22.60 10.75 -55.54
CA LYS A 186 22.32 10.47 -56.96
C LYS A 186 21.76 11.70 -57.70
N VAL A 187 20.83 12.44 -57.08
CA VAL A 187 20.26 13.68 -57.65
C VAL A 187 21.33 14.76 -57.75
N LYS A 188 22.20 14.92 -56.76
CA LYS A 188 23.32 15.87 -56.81
C LYS A 188 24.31 15.53 -57.93
N ASP A 189 24.67 14.26 -58.07
CA ASP A 189 25.59 13.78 -59.11
C ASP A 189 24.96 13.94 -60.52
N GLU A 190 23.68 13.66 -60.67
CA GLU A 190 22.94 13.85 -61.93
C GLU A 190 22.75 15.32 -62.30
N ASN A 191 22.42 16.20 -61.34
CA ASN A 191 22.36 17.65 -61.57
C ASN A 191 23.70 18.19 -62.07
N LYS A 192 24.82 17.76 -61.47
CA LYS A 192 26.16 18.13 -61.94
C LYS A 192 26.43 17.62 -63.36
N ARG A 193 26.04 16.37 -63.66
CA ARG A 193 26.16 15.80 -65.02
C ARG A 193 25.34 16.58 -66.05
N LEU A 194 24.13 17.00 -65.68
CA LEU A 194 23.26 17.83 -66.52
C LEU A 194 23.86 19.22 -66.73
N GLU A 195 24.37 19.88 -65.69
CA GLU A 195 25.08 21.16 -65.78
C GLU A 195 26.30 21.09 -66.72
N GLU A 196 27.13 20.05 -66.59
CA GLU A 196 28.25 19.81 -67.50
C GLU A 196 27.80 19.56 -68.95
N THR A 197 26.69 18.85 -69.13
CA THR A 197 26.10 18.58 -70.46
C THR A 197 25.52 19.84 -71.08
N GLU A 198 24.82 20.66 -70.29
CA GLU A 198 24.26 21.94 -70.72
C GLU A 198 25.39 22.94 -71.06
N LYS A 199 26.44 23.01 -70.23
CA LYS A 199 27.62 23.86 -70.50
C LYS A 199 28.30 23.49 -71.82
N LYS A 200 28.42 22.18 -72.13
CA LYS A 200 28.91 21.70 -73.43
C LYS A 200 27.96 22.08 -74.57
N ALA A 201 26.65 21.90 -74.40
CA ALA A 201 25.65 22.25 -75.41
C ALA A 201 25.63 23.76 -75.70
N ARG A 202 25.65 24.61 -74.67
CA ARG A 202 25.80 26.07 -74.79
C ARG A 202 27.10 26.44 -75.50
N GLY A 203 28.21 25.79 -75.16
CA GLY A 203 29.50 25.99 -75.84
C GLY A 203 29.46 25.65 -77.34
N LEU A 204 28.82 24.53 -77.71
CA LEU A 204 28.62 24.13 -79.11
C LEU A 204 27.69 25.09 -79.87
N VAL A 205 26.63 25.57 -79.22
CA VAL A 205 25.71 26.57 -79.81
C VAL A 205 26.45 27.90 -80.01
N ASN A 206 27.21 28.37 -79.03
CA ASN A 206 28.01 29.59 -79.16
C ASN A 206 29.04 29.46 -80.29
N ALA A 207 29.83 28.39 -80.34
CA ALA A 207 30.79 28.17 -81.42
C ALA A 207 30.13 28.12 -82.81
N ARG A 208 28.91 27.57 -82.90
CA ARG A 208 28.12 27.59 -84.15
C ARG A 208 27.56 28.98 -84.48
N LEU A 209 27.19 29.77 -83.48
CA LEU A 209 26.79 31.18 -83.67
C LEU A 209 27.99 32.03 -84.09
N ASP A 210 29.15 31.84 -83.49
CA ASP A 210 30.39 32.54 -83.85
C ASP A 210 30.80 32.20 -85.29
N SER A 211 30.73 30.91 -85.68
CA SER A 211 30.91 30.47 -87.07
C SER A 211 29.88 31.10 -88.00
N LEU A 212 28.59 31.10 -87.63
CA LEU A 212 27.53 31.69 -88.45
C LEU A 212 27.66 33.22 -88.56
N LEU A 213 28.12 33.90 -87.51
CA LEU A 213 28.41 35.34 -87.54
C LEU A 213 29.61 35.64 -88.43
N PHE A 214 30.63 34.79 -88.43
CA PHE A 214 31.75 34.86 -89.37
C PHE A 214 31.28 34.64 -90.81
N ASP A 215 30.49 33.58 -91.07
CA ASP A 215 29.91 33.27 -92.38
C ASP A 215 28.98 34.41 -92.87
N ILE A 216 28.18 35.01 -91.97
CA ILE A 216 27.34 36.17 -92.27
C ILE A 216 28.20 37.39 -92.56
N GLN A 217 29.28 37.62 -91.82
CA GLN A 217 30.16 38.76 -92.06
C GLN A 217 30.88 38.64 -93.41
N ASP A 218 31.37 37.44 -93.75
CA ASP A 218 31.94 37.10 -95.06
C ASP A 218 30.90 37.27 -96.19
N PHE A 219 29.67 36.77 -95.99
CA PHE A 219 28.56 36.90 -96.93
C PHE A 219 28.07 38.35 -97.11
N VAL A 220 28.04 39.15 -96.04
CA VAL A 220 27.72 40.58 -96.07
C VAL A 220 28.80 41.37 -96.81
N THR A 221 30.08 40.99 -96.71
CA THR A 221 31.13 41.54 -97.57
C THR A 221 31.06 41.04 -99.03
N ALA A 222 30.53 39.84 -99.27
CA ALA A 222 30.52 39.21 -100.59
C ALA A 222 29.30 39.53 -101.47
N ARG A 223 28.20 40.05 -100.92
CA ARG A 223 26.90 40.10 -101.64
C ARG A 223 26.30 41.49 -101.86
N GLY A 224 26.64 42.06 -103.02
CA GLY A 224 25.83 43.08 -103.67
C GLY A 224 24.57 42.50 -104.34
N ASP A 225 23.43 42.70 -103.68
CA ASP A 225 22.06 42.81 -104.21
C ASP A 225 21.31 41.61 -104.85
N ALA A 226 19.98 41.73 -104.79
CA ALA A 226 18.88 41.17 -105.59
C ALA A 226 18.70 39.65 -105.74
N ARG A 227 17.49 39.17 -105.38
CA ARG A 227 16.53 38.41 -106.23
C ARG A 227 15.27 38.05 -105.43
N GLY A 228 14.09 38.30 -106.01
CA GLY A 228 12.80 38.11 -105.34
C GLY A 228 11.79 37.23 -106.11
N GLU A 229 10.56 37.25 -105.58
CA GLU A 229 9.29 36.77 -106.16
C GLU A 229 9.05 35.27 -106.37
N LYS A 230 10.06 34.42 -106.65
CA LYS A 230 9.83 32.96 -106.66
C LYS A 230 10.00 32.28 -105.31
N ALA A 231 10.78 32.89 -104.41
CA ALA A 231 10.92 32.43 -103.03
C ALA A 231 9.67 32.69 -102.17
N ASP A 232 8.81 33.62 -102.60
CA ASP A 232 7.69 34.10 -101.78
C ASP A 232 6.61 33.02 -101.61
N ILE A 233 6.27 32.28 -102.67
CA ILE A 233 5.25 31.21 -102.61
C ILE A 233 5.73 30.01 -101.77
N ASP A 234 6.98 29.57 -101.96
CA ASP A 234 7.59 28.50 -101.16
C ASP A 234 7.74 28.92 -99.69
N LEU A 235 8.04 30.20 -99.44
CA LEU A 235 8.08 30.79 -98.10
C LEU A 235 6.68 30.81 -97.48
N ASP A 236 5.65 31.14 -98.24
CA ASP A 236 4.26 31.24 -97.78
C ASP A 236 3.68 29.85 -97.40
N ASP A 237 4.01 28.81 -98.17
CA ASP A 237 3.70 27.42 -97.81
C ASP A 237 4.55 26.91 -96.64
N ALA A 238 5.82 27.29 -96.54
CA ALA A 238 6.64 27.00 -95.37
C ALA A 238 6.11 27.70 -94.11
N VAL A 239 5.60 28.93 -94.23
CA VAL A 239 4.95 29.70 -93.15
C VAL A 239 3.63 29.04 -92.75
N ARG A 240 2.77 28.62 -93.70
CA ARG A 240 1.56 27.83 -93.41
C ARG A 240 1.88 26.54 -92.68
N ALA A 241 2.87 25.77 -93.14
CA ALA A 241 3.32 24.55 -92.47
C ALA A 241 3.88 24.83 -91.06
N LYS A 242 4.57 25.97 -90.87
CA LYS A 242 5.09 26.41 -89.57
C LYS A 242 3.97 26.81 -88.60
N ILE A 243 2.98 27.56 -89.07
CA ILE A 243 1.80 27.96 -88.29
C ILE A 243 1.03 26.71 -87.86
N LYS A 244 0.79 25.76 -88.76
CA LYS A 244 0.18 24.47 -88.41
C LYS A 244 0.98 23.73 -87.34
N THR A 245 2.29 23.56 -87.53
CA THR A 245 3.19 22.93 -86.55
C THR A 245 3.18 23.64 -85.19
N ILE A 246 2.99 24.96 -85.17
CA ILE A 246 2.84 25.75 -83.94
C ILE A 246 1.49 25.47 -83.27
N GLY A 247 0.40 25.39 -84.05
CA GLY A 247 -0.92 24.96 -83.60
C GLY A 247 -0.90 23.57 -82.96
N ASP A 248 -0.40 22.57 -83.68
CA ASP A 248 -0.28 21.18 -83.21
C ASP A 248 0.51 21.10 -81.88
N LYS A 249 1.56 21.93 -81.73
CA LYS A 249 2.33 22.04 -80.48
C LYS A 249 1.55 22.70 -79.34
N PHE A 250 0.73 23.70 -79.62
CA PHE A 250 -0.13 24.33 -78.61
C PHE A 250 -1.22 23.37 -78.14
N GLU A 251 -1.84 22.60 -79.04
CA GLU A 251 -2.82 21.56 -78.70
C GLU A 251 -2.20 20.45 -77.85
N ALA A 252 -1.04 19.92 -78.27
CA ALA A 252 -0.30 18.93 -77.49
C ALA A 252 0.07 19.45 -76.09
N ARG A 253 0.44 20.73 -75.97
CA ARG A 253 0.75 21.38 -74.69
C ARG A 253 -0.51 21.55 -73.81
N ASP A 254 -1.65 21.90 -74.39
CA ASP A 254 -2.92 22.02 -73.67
C ASP A 254 -3.41 20.65 -73.17
N HIS A 255 -3.32 19.61 -74.00
CA HIS A 255 -3.57 18.23 -73.57
C HIS A 255 -2.63 17.78 -72.43
N HIS A 256 -1.34 18.14 -72.50
CA HIS A 256 -0.38 17.88 -71.44
C HIS A 256 -0.78 18.59 -70.13
N TYR A 257 -1.12 19.87 -70.17
CA TYR A 257 -1.57 20.60 -68.96
C TYR A 257 -2.89 20.06 -68.39
N LYS A 258 -3.86 19.69 -69.24
CA LYS A 258 -5.10 19.02 -68.80
C LYS A 258 -4.85 17.64 -68.18
N SER A 259 -3.79 16.93 -68.58
CA SER A 259 -3.37 15.68 -67.94
C SER A 259 -2.66 15.95 -66.60
N LEU A 260 -1.78 16.95 -66.56
CA LEU A 260 -1.04 17.34 -65.37
C LEU A 260 -1.97 17.86 -64.25
N LEU A 261 -2.97 18.69 -64.59
CA LEU A 261 -3.99 19.16 -63.65
C LEU A 261 -4.75 17.99 -63.03
N ARG A 262 -5.29 17.07 -63.84
CA ARG A 262 -5.98 15.86 -63.33
C ARG A 262 -5.08 15.00 -62.42
N SER A 263 -3.79 14.91 -62.73
CA SER A 263 -2.82 14.21 -61.86
C SER A 263 -2.64 14.93 -60.52
N LYS A 264 -2.58 16.27 -60.52
CA LYS A 264 -2.48 17.09 -59.31
C LYS A 264 -3.76 17.09 -58.48
N ASP A 265 -4.94 17.10 -59.11
CA ASP A 265 -6.23 16.97 -58.42
C ASP A 265 -6.33 15.61 -57.70
N ALA A 266 -5.90 14.53 -58.36
CA ALA A 266 -5.84 13.19 -57.77
C ALA A 266 -4.82 13.09 -56.61
N GLU A 267 -3.67 13.75 -56.74
CA GLU A 267 -2.66 13.84 -55.67
C GLU A 267 -3.21 14.59 -54.44
N ILE A 268 -3.87 15.75 -54.66
CA ILE A 268 -4.53 16.52 -53.60
C ILE A 268 -5.61 15.67 -52.92
N GLN A 269 -6.48 15.00 -53.67
CA GLN A 269 -7.51 14.12 -53.10
C GLN A 269 -6.90 12.98 -52.26
N SER A 270 -5.81 12.36 -52.72
CA SER A 270 -5.10 11.32 -51.96
C SER A 270 -4.50 11.86 -50.65
N LEU A 271 -3.92 13.06 -50.68
CA LEU A 271 -3.35 13.70 -49.49
C LEU A 271 -4.43 14.13 -48.50
N THR A 272 -5.55 14.70 -48.97
CA THR A 272 -6.70 15.05 -48.12
C THR A 272 -7.30 13.81 -47.47
N ALA A 273 -7.52 12.72 -48.20
CA ALA A 273 -8.04 11.48 -47.64
C ALA A 273 -7.12 10.89 -46.54
N LYS A 274 -5.80 10.91 -46.77
CA LYS A 274 -4.81 10.50 -45.75
C LYS A 274 -4.81 11.43 -44.53
N TYR A 275 -4.96 12.73 -44.72
CA TYR A 275 -5.06 13.70 -43.63
C TYR A 275 -6.33 13.45 -42.80
N GLU A 276 -7.48 13.21 -43.44
CA GLU A 276 -8.74 12.90 -42.74
C GLU A 276 -8.68 11.57 -41.98
N GLU A 277 -8.05 10.53 -42.55
CA GLU A 277 -7.81 9.26 -41.87
C GLU A 277 -6.95 9.46 -40.60
N GLN A 278 -5.82 10.17 -40.71
CA GLN A 278 -4.95 10.44 -39.56
C GLN A 278 -5.63 11.34 -38.51
N ARG A 279 -6.41 12.35 -38.94
CA ARG A 279 -7.20 13.20 -38.03
C ARG A 279 -8.22 12.35 -37.27
N ARG A 280 -8.96 11.48 -37.94
CA ARG A 280 -9.95 10.59 -37.31
C ARG A 280 -9.30 9.58 -36.37
N ALA A 281 -8.11 9.07 -36.72
CA ALA A 281 -7.33 8.19 -35.84
C ALA A 281 -6.88 8.92 -34.55
N ALA A 282 -6.38 10.16 -34.68
CA ALA A 282 -6.00 10.99 -33.55
C ALA A 282 -7.20 11.39 -32.67
N GLU A 283 -8.34 11.72 -33.27
CA GLU A 283 -9.60 11.98 -32.55
C GLU A 283 -10.05 10.76 -31.75
N ASN A 284 -10.06 9.57 -32.37
CA ASN A 284 -10.41 8.31 -31.70
C ASN A 284 -9.48 7.99 -30.52
N GLU A 285 -8.16 8.15 -30.70
CA GLU A 285 -7.20 7.91 -29.62
C GLU A 285 -7.35 8.95 -28.50
N ALA A 286 -7.60 10.23 -28.82
CA ALA A 286 -7.90 11.24 -27.82
C ALA A 286 -9.20 10.95 -27.04
N HIS A 287 -10.23 10.38 -27.69
CA HIS A 287 -11.43 9.89 -27.01
C HIS A 287 -11.12 8.69 -26.09
N ARG A 288 -10.29 7.74 -26.54
CA ARG A 288 -9.85 6.58 -25.75
C ARG A 288 -9.08 7.03 -24.50
N CYS A 289 -8.11 7.95 -24.67
CA CYS A 289 -7.34 8.52 -23.57
C CYS A 289 -8.23 9.26 -22.55
N ARG A 290 -9.21 10.04 -23.00
CA ARG A 290 -10.19 10.69 -22.10
C ARG A 290 -10.98 9.65 -21.30
N ALA A 291 -11.51 8.62 -21.96
CA ALA A 291 -12.29 7.56 -21.29
C ALA A 291 -11.47 6.80 -20.25
N LEU A 292 -10.22 6.42 -20.57
CA LEU A 292 -9.31 5.79 -19.61
C LEU A 292 -8.95 6.73 -18.45
N SER A 293 -8.71 8.01 -18.71
CA SER A 293 -8.41 9.00 -17.67
C SER A 293 -9.56 9.15 -16.68
N THR A 294 -10.81 9.26 -17.17
CA THR A 294 -12.01 9.24 -16.32
C THR A 294 -12.11 7.95 -15.50
N GLN A 295 -11.88 6.78 -16.12
CA GLN A 295 -11.94 5.50 -15.41
C GLN A 295 -10.89 5.39 -14.29
N VAL A 296 -9.65 5.81 -14.54
CA VAL A 296 -8.58 5.84 -13.54
C VAL A 296 -8.92 6.81 -12.41
N SER A 297 -9.48 7.99 -12.73
CA SER A 297 -9.95 8.96 -11.73
C SER A 297 -11.06 8.38 -10.85
N THR A 298 -12.05 7.68 -11.43
CA THR A 298 -13.11 7.01 -10.66
C THR A 298 -12.54 5.93 -9.74
N PHE A 299 -11.63 5.07 -10.23
CA PHE A 299 -11.02 4.04 -9.39
C PHE A 299 -10.19 4.63 -8.24
N SER A 300 -9.39 5.68 -8.51
CA SER A 300 -8.61 6.40 -7.50
C SER A 300 -9.50 7.00 -6.40
N GLN A 301 -10.65 7.58 -6.78
CA GLN A 301 -11.64 8.10 -5.83
C GLN A 301 -12.22 6.97 -4.96
N THR A 302 -12.65 5.86 -5.57
CA THR A 302 -13.19 4.72 -4.80
C THR A 302 -12.14 4.07 -3.88
N GLU A 303 -10.87 4.05 -4.29
CA GLU A 303 -9.77 3.57 -3.45
C GLU A 303 -9.54 4.48 -2.23
N ALA A 304 -9.58 5.81 -2.42
CA ALA A 304 -9.47 6.77 -1.33
C ALA A 304 -10.63 6.65 -0.33
N GLU A 305 -11.86 6.46 -0.81
CA GLU A 305 -13.04 6.23 0.03
C GLU A 305 -12.93 4.92 0.83
N LEU A 306 -12.49 3.82 0.20
CA LEU A 306 -12.27 2.55 0.89
C LEU A 306 -11.14 2.61 1.93
N ARG A 307 -10.06 3.36 1.66
CA ARG A 307 -9.00 3.63 2.64
C ARG A 307 -9.51 4.46 3.82
N SER A 308 -10.35 5.46 3.57
CA SER A 308 -10.99 6.26 4.64
C SER A 308 -11.88 5.39 5.53
N GLN A 309 -12.72 4.53 4.94
CA GLN A 309 -13.53 3.56 5.69
C GLN A 309 -12.66 2.60 6.52
N LEU A 310 -11.57 2.08 5.94
CA LEU A 310 -10.64 1.21 6.68
C LEU A 310 -10.03 1.93 7.89
N ASN A 311 -9.64 3.21 7.75
CA ASN A 311 -9.08 3.99 8.85
C ASN A 311 -10.12 4.20 9.97
N ILE A 312 -11.37 4.51 9.63
CA ILE A 312 -12.48 4.61 10.58
C ILE A 312 -12.71 3.27 11.31
N TYR A 313 -12.59 2.12 10.63
CA TYR A 313 -12.68 0.82 11.30
C TYR A 313 -11.49 0.57 12.23
N VAL A 314 -10.27 0.95 11.87
CA VAL A 314 -9.09 0.87 12.76
C VAL A 314 -9.28 1.73 14.01
N GLU A 315 -9.78 2.96 13.87
CA GLU A 315 -10.10 3.84 15.00
C GLU A 315 -11.19 3.24 15.91
N LYS A 316 -12.24 2.64 15.34
CA LYS A 316 -13.29 1.93 16.10
C LYS A 316 -12.75 0.70 16.82
N PHE A 317 -11.83 -0.05 16.22
CA PHE A 317 -11.19 -1.19 16.90
C PHE A 317 -10.35 -0.72 18.09
N LYS A 318 -9.56 0.35 17.94
CA LYS A 318 -8.84 0.97 19.06
C LYS A 318 -9.78 1.41 20.17
N GLN A 319 -10.89 2.08 19.83
CA GLN A 319 -11.88 2.49 20.84
C GLN A 319 -12.47 1.32 21.62
N VAL A 320 -12.70 0.17 20.97
CA VAL A 320 -13.16 -1.06 21.65
C VAL A 320 -12.05 -1.65 22.53
N GLU A 321 -10.80 -1.67 22.05
CA GLU A 321 -9.62 -2.12 22.81
C GLU A 321 -9.37 -1.25 24.05
N ASP A 322 -9.40 0.07 23.91
CA ASP A 322 -9.30 1.04 25.01
C ASP A 322 -10.43 0.84 26.03
N THR A 323 -11.67 0.63 25.56
CA THR A 323 -12.82 0.38 26.44
C THR A 323 -12.67 -0.96 27.19
N LEU A 324 -12.17 -2.00 26.51
CA LEU A 324 -11.91 -3.30 27.13
C LEU A 324 -10.84 -3.17 28.22
N ASN A 325 -9.72 -2.49 27.93
CA ASN A 325 -8.63 -2.28 28.87
C ASN A 325 -9.10 -1.48 30.10
N ASN A 326 -9.79 -0.36 29.90
CA ASN A 326 -10.42 0.42 30.97
C ASN A 326 -11.38 -0.44 31.83
N SER A 327 -12.14 -1.35 31.20
CA SER A 327 -13.04 -2.25 31.93
C SER A 327 -12.28 -3.31 32.74
N ASN A 328 -11.17 -3.84 32.20
CA ASN A 328 -10.31 -4.81 32.90
C ASN A 328 -9.64 -4.17 34.13
N GLU A 329 -9.14 -2.93 34.01
CA GLU A 329 -8.62 -2.16 35.15
C GLU A 329 -9.70 -1.96 36.23
N LEU A 330 -10.93 -1.61 35.84
CA LEU A 330 -12.04 -1.45 36.78
C LEU A 330 -12.43 -2.77 37.47
N PHE A 331 -12.36 -3.91 36.78
CA PHE A 331 -12.55 -5.23 37.40
C PHE A 331 -11.42 -5.58 38.37
N LEU A 332 -10.17 -5.22 38.05
CA LEU A 332 -9.02 -5.39 38.94
C LEU A 332 -9.15 -4.54 40.21
N THR A 333 -9.58 -3.26 40.11
CA THR A 333 -9.81 -2.42 41.28
C THR A 333 -10.96 -2.95 42.13
N PHE A 334 -12.10 -3.31 41.54
CA PHE A 334 -13.21 -3.90 42.30
C PHE A 334 -12.82 -5.22 42.98
N ARG A 335 -12.02 -6.06 42.34
CA ARG A 335 -11.53 -7.30 42.96
C ARG A 335 -10.65 -6.99 44.17
N LYS A 336 -9.72 -6.04 44.06
CA LYS A 336 -8.86 -5.59 45.16
C LYS A 336 -9.69 -5.02 46.32
N GLU A 337 -10.67 -4.15 46.03
CA GLU A 337 -11.59 -3.60 47.03
C GLU A 337 -12.42 -4.70 47.72
N MET A 338 -12.91 -5.70 46.99
CA MET A 338 -13.61 -6.85 47.58
C MET A 338 -12.71 -7.70 48.48
N GLU A 339 -11.45 -7.92 48.09
CA GLU A 339 -10.48 -8.64 48.91
C GLU A 339 -10.09 -7.85 50.17
N GLU A 340 -9.93 -6.53 50.09
CA GLU A 340 -9.71 -5.64 51.24
C GLU A 340 -10.91 -5.61 52.18
N MET A 341 -12.13 -5.51 51.63
CA MET A 341 -13.37 -5.61 52.42
C MET A 341 -13.52 -6.97 53.10
N ALA A 342 -13.20 -8.08 52.43
CA ALA A 342 -13.21 -9.41 53.03
C ALA A 342 -12.16 -9.54 54.16
N LYS A 343 -10.96 -8.96 53.99
CA LYS A 343 -9.93 -8.88 55.04
C LYS A 343 -10.43 -8.03 56.22
N LYS A 344 -11.08 -6.89 55.96
CA LYS A 344 -11.66 -6.02 56.99
C LYS A 344 -12.78 -6.71 57.78
N THR A 345 -13.70 -7.41 57.12
CA THR A 345 -14.75 -8.19 57.78
C THR A 345 -14.14 -9.23 58.72
N LYS A 346 -13.16 -10.03 58.26
CA LYS A 346 -12.46 -11.01 59.11
C LYS A 346 -11.74 -10.39 60.31
N ARG A 347 -11.19 -9.17 60.19
CA ARG A 347 -10.59 -8.44 61.32
C ARG A 347 -11.66 -8.03 62.34
N LEU A 348 -12.76 -7.44 61.89
CA LEU A 348 -13.88 -7.03 62.76
C LEU A 348 -14.56 -8.23 63.45
N GLU A 349 -14.68 -9.37 62.77
CA GLU A 349 -15.17 -10.61 63.37
C GLU A 349 -14.26 -11.10 64.52
N LYS A 350 -12.93 -11.08 64.33
CA LYS A 350 -11.95 -11.41 65.38
C LYS A 350 -11.99 -10.44 66.55
N GLU A 351 -12.09 -9.15 66.27
CA GLU A 351 -12.20 -8.10 67.30
C GLU A 351 -13.48 -8.26 68.12
N ASN A 352 -14.62 -8.48 67.46
CA ASN A 352 -15.91 -8.70 68.10
C ASN A 352 -15.88 -9.96 68.99
N MET A 353 -15.38 -11.09 68.48
CA MET A 353 -15.16 -12.30 69.28
C MET A 353 -14.27 -12.05 70.51
N THR A 354 -13.26 -11.18 70.38
CA THR A 354 -12.36 -10.82 71.49
C THR A 354 -13.07 -9.93 72.51
N LEU A 355 -13.90 -8.97 72.06
CA LEU A 355 -14.76 -8.16 72.92
C LEU A 355 -15.80 -9.01 73.65
N THR A 356 -16.42 -10.00 73.00
CA THR A 356 -17.32 -10.97 73.65
C THR A 356 -16.59 -11.73 74.76
N ARG A 357 -15.40 -12.29 74.48
CA ARG A 357 -14.58 -12.98 75.50
C ARG A 357 -14.20 -12.09 76.67
N LYS A 358 -13.80 -10.83 76.41
CA LYS A 358 -13.50 -9.84 77.45
C LYS A 358 -14.74 -9.53 78.28
N HIS A 359 -15.90 -9.31 77.66
CA HIS A 359 -17.15 -9.05 78.35
C HIS A 359 -17.58 -10.23 79.23
N GLU A 360 -17.50 -11.46 78.71
CA GLU A 360 -17.74 -12.67 79.51
C GLU A 360 -16.79 -12.80 80.69
N GLN A 361 -15.49 -12.52 80.50
CA GLN A 361 -14.51 -12.57 81.59
C GLN A 361 -14.79 -11.52 82.66
N THR A 362 -15.09 -10.28 82.26
CA THR A 362 -15.47 -9.22 83.20
C THR A 362 -16.74 -9.60 83.96
N ASN A 363 -17.74 -10.18 83.29
CA ASN A 363 -18.95 -10.67 83.96
C ASN A 363 -18.65 -11.79 84.97
N ARG A 364 -17.74 -12.74 84.63
CA ARG A 364 -17.26 -13.76 85.58
C ARG A 364 -16.59 -13.14 86.80
N ASN A 365 -15.62 -12.24 86.60
CA ASN A 365 -14.92 -11.56 87.69
C ASN A 365 -15.89 -10.76 88.59
N ILE A 366 -16.91 -10.11 88.01
CA ILE A 366 -17.94 -9.38 88.79
C ILE A 366 -18.77 -10.33 89.65
N LEU A 367 -19.14 -11.50 89.13
CA LEU A 367 -19.86 -12.52 89.90
C LEU A 367 -18.98 -13.07 91.05
N GLU A 368 -17.72 -13.38 90.78
CA GLU A 368 -16.76 -13.84 91.80
C GLU A 368 -16.57 -12.80 92.92
N MET A 369 -16.37 -11.52 92.57
CA MET A 369 -16.29 -10.43 93.56
C MET A 369 -17.60 -10.25 94.35
N ALA A 370 -18.77 -10.47 93.72
CA ALA A 370 -20.05 -10.40 94.40
C ALA A 370 -20.25 -11.56 95.38
N GLU A 371 -19.83 -12.77 95.01
CA GLU A 371 -19.80 -13.93 95.90
C GLU A 371 -18.82 -13.73 97.07
N GLU A 372 -17.59 -13.29 96.81
CA GLU A 372 -16.58 -13.02 97.84
C GLU A 372 -17.07 -11.94 98.81
N ARG A 373 -17.61 -10.83 98.30
CA ARG A 373 -18.22 -9.78 99.12
C ARG A 373 -19.36 -10.33 99.99
N THR A 374 -20.14 -11.29 99.49
CA THR A 374 -21.21 -11.94 100.24
C THR A 374 -20.63 -12.80 101.36
N ARG A 375 -19.64 -13.65 101.07
CA ARG A 375 -18.91 -14.47 102.07
C ARG A 375 -18.28 -13.59 103.16
N ASN A 376 -17.58 -12.52 102.78
CA ASN A 376 -16.96 -11.58 103.71
C ASN A 376 -18.00 -10.86 104.58
N ASN A 377 -19.18 -10.54 104.04
CA ASN A 377 -20.26 -9.93 104.82
C ASN A 377 -20.86 -10.92 105.82
N ASP A 378 -21.08 -12.18 105.42
CA ASP A 378 -21.52 -13.26 106.33
C ASP A 378 -20.50 -13.52 107.45
N GLU A 379 -19.20 -13.45 107.15
CA GLU A 379 -18.12 -13.58 108.13
C GLU A 379 -18.06 -12.38 109.08
N LEU A 380 -18.15 -11.15 108.55
CA LEU A 380 -18.29 -9.95 109.38
C LEU A 380 -19.53 -10.02 110.28
N GLU A 381 -20.65 -10.57 109.81
CA GLU A 381 -21.83 -10.76 110.65
C GLU A 381 -21.61 -11.83 111.75
N LYS A 382 -20.92 -12.94 111.43
CA LYS A 382 -20.49 -13.94 112.44
C LYS A 382 -19.57 -13.31 113.48
N TRP A 383 -18.60 -12.48 113.08
CA TRP A 383 -17.70 -11.77 113.99
C TRP A 383 -18.41 -10.69 114.81
N ARG A 384 -19.32 -9.90 114.22
CA ARG A 384 -20.19 -8.97 114.97
C ARG A 384 -21.04 -9.71 116.00
N LYS A 385 -21.65 -10.85 115.65
CA LYS A 385 -22.40 -11.69 116.60
C LYS A 385 -21.51 -12.18 117.76
N LYS A 386 -20.28 -12.61 117.48
CA LYS A 386 -19.29 -12.96 118.52
C LYS A 386 -18.90 -11.75 119.38
N SER A 387 -18.61 -10.59 118.80
CA SER A 387 -18.27 -9.34 119.51
C SER A 387 -19.42 -8.92 120.42
N ASN A 388 -20.64 -8.82 119.89
CA ASN A 388 -21.84 -8.49 120.67
C ASN A 388 -22.06 -9.47 121.84
N ASN A 389 -21.80 -10.77 121.64
CA ASN A 389 -21.90 -11.76 122.71
C ASN A 389 -20.81 -11.57 123.79
N LEU A 390 -19.58 -11.25 123.39
CA LEU A 390 -18.47 -10.95 124.31
C LEU A 390 -18.71 -9.62 125.05
N GLU A 391 -19.16 -8.57 124.36
CA GLU A 391 -19.55 -7.29 124.96
C GLU A 391 -20.71 -7.47 125.95
N ALA A 392 -21.72 -8.30 125.61
CA ALA A 392 -22.82 -8.63 126.51
C ALA A 392 -22.41 -9.55 127.68
N LEU A 393 -21.28 -10.27 127.56
CA LEU A 393 -20.66 -11.00 128.65
C LEU A 393 -19.86 -10.04 129.55
N CYS A 394 -19.05 -9.15 128.96
CA CYS A 394 -18.30 -8.11 129.68
C CYS A 394 -19.22 -7.15 130.43
N ARG A 395 -20.34 -6.71 129.85
CA ARG A 395 -21.36 -5.91 130.55
C ARG A 395 -21.97 -6.69 131.72
N ARG A 396 -22.36 -7.97 131.53
CA ARG A 396 -22.86 -8.81 132.64
C ARG A 396 -21.82 -9.02 133.73
N MET A 397 -20.54 -9.13 133.40
CA MET A 397 -19.45 -9.21 134.39
C MET A 397 -19.22 -7.89 135.14
N GLN A 398 -19.34 -6.74 134.46
CA GLN A 398 -19.28 -5.41 135.08
C GLN A 398 -20.49 -5.16 136.00
N GLU A 399 -21.70 -5.54 135.58
CA GLU A 399 -22.93 -5.48 136.40
C GLU A 399 -22.88 -6.41 137.63
N GLN A 400 -22.05 -7.46 137.62
CA GLN A 400 -21.84 -8.36 138.77
C GLN A 400 -20.70 -7.95 139.72
N GLY A 401 -20.13 -6.74 139.59
CA GLY A 401 -19.34 -6.13 140.66
C GLY A 401 -17.96 -6.75 140.91
N ARG A 402 -17.24 -7.16 139.87
CA ARG A 402 -15.80 -7.49 139.95
C ARG A 402 -15.02 -6.91 138.77
N GLY A 403 -14.09 -5.99 139.05
CA GLY A 403 -13.06 -5.55 138.09
C GLY A 403 -12.90 -4.03 138.02
N GLN A 404 -11.98 -3.49 138.81
CA GLN A 404 -11.58 -2.10 138.78
C GLN A 404 -10.46 -1.87 137.76
N ALA A 405 -10.24 -0.60 137.39
CA ALA A 405 -9.32 -0.18 136.32
C ALA A 405 -7.86 -0.65 136.47
N LEU A 406 -7.16 -0.70 135.33
CA LEU A 406 -5.70 -0.52 135.28
C LEU A 406 -5.31 0.16 133.96
N ALA A 407 -4.45 1.17 134.05
CA ALA A 407 -3.74 1.74 132.91
C ALA A 407 -2.59 0.82 132.48
N GLY A 408 -2.13 0.96 131.24
CA GLY A 408 -1.07 0.13 130.67
C GLY A 408 -0.45 0.79 129.45
N GLU A 409 0.42 1.77 129.72
CA GLU A 409 1.35 2.35 128.76
C GLU A 409 2.44 1.31 128.44
N LEU A 410 2.66 1.00 127.15
CA LEU A 410 3.76 0.16 126.69
C LEU A 410 4.27 0.69 125.34
N ASP A 411 5.44 1.31 125.42
CA ASP A 411 6.32 1.70 124.32
C ASP A 411 7.08 0.48 123.77
N ALA A 412 7.21 0.36 122.44
CA ALA A 412 8.17 -0.52 121.79
C ALA A 412 8.34 -0.27 120.26
N VAL A 413 9.42 0.42 119.91
CA VAL A 413 10.39 0.11 118.83
C VAL A 413 9.88 -0.17 117.39
N ASP A 414 10.08 0.83 116.53
CA ASP A 414 10.90 0.81 115.28
C ASP A 414 11.26 -0.55 114.63
N ASP A 415 11.06 -0.68 113.31
CA ASP A 415 11.95 -1.48 112.44
C ASP A 415 11.86 -1.00 110.98
N GLU A 416 13.02 -0.96 110.32
CA GLU A 416 13.17 -0.53 108.92
C GLU A 416 12.90 -1.68 107.94
N GLY A 417 12.59 -1.33 106.69
CA GLY A 417 13.10 -2.04 105.52
C GLY A 417 12.70 -3.50 105.28
N THR A 418 11.88 -3.73 104.26
CA THR A 418 12.11 -4.87 103.37
C THR A 418 11.76 -4.46 101.94
N GLU A 419 12.80 -4.24 101.14
CA GLU A 419 12.66 -4.28 99.69
C GLU A 419 12.42 -5.73 99.24
N SER A 420 11.61 -5.92 98.20
CA SER A 420 11.65 -7.15 97.40
C SER A 420 11.59 -6.79 95.93
N GLU A 421 12.78 -6.66 95.37
CA GLU A 421 13.11 -6.64 93.95
C GLU A 421 12.62 -7.94 93.27
N TYR A 422 11.84 -7.78 92.21
CA TYR A 422 11.55 -8.71 91.10
C TYR A 422 11.08 -7.76 89.97
N ASP A 423 11.89 -7.36 89.00
CA ASP A 423 12.69 -8.19 88.09
C ASP A 423 11.82 -9.17 87.31
N ASP A 424 11.30 -8.70 86.18
CA ASP A 424 11.45 -9.39 84.89
C ASP A 424 11.09 -8.45 83.73
N GLU A 425 11.91 -8.53 82.69
CA GLU A 425 11.86 -7.68 81.50
C GLU A 425 10.68 -8.06 80.59
N TYR A 426 10.08 -7.09 79.92
CA TYR A 426 9.32 -7.32 78.69
C TYR A 426 9.93 -6.44 77.61
N GLU A 427 10.74 -7.09 76.76
CA GLU A 427 11.33 -6.52 75.56
C GLU A 427 10.21 -6.11 74.59
N ASP A 428 10.14 -4.82 74.24
CA ASP A 428 9.51 -4.37 73.00
C ASP A 428 10.46 -4.75 71.86
N GLU A 429 10.32 -5.95 71.29
CA GLU A 429 10.89 -6.28 69.98
C GLU A 429 10.08 -5.58 68.88
N GLU A 430 10.44 -4.33 68.61
CA GLU A 430 10.15 -3.64 67.35
C GLU A 430 10.90 -4.35 66.21
N ASP A 431 10.31 -5.42 65.66
CA ASP A 431 10.83 -6.14 64.50
C ASP A 431 10.51 -5.37 63.20
N ASP A 432 11.16 -4.21 63.03
CA ASP A 432 11.27 -3.46 61.78
C ASP A 432 12.42 -4.06 60.93
N GLU A 433 12.14 -5.12 60.15
CA GLU A 433 12.99 -5.50 59.01
C GLU A 433 12.41 -4.94 57.70
N ASP A 434 13.08 -3.92 57.18
CA ASP A 434 12.78 -3.25 55.91
C ASP A 434 13.59 -3.87 54.75
N ILE A 435 12.91 -4.12 53.63
CA ILE A 435 13.47 -4.33 52.28
C ILE A 435 14.36 -5.58 52.03
N SER A 436 13.83 -6.50 51.22
CA SER A 436 14.59 -7.19 50.17
C SER A 436 13.77 -7.26 48.87
N ASP A 437 14.14 -6.41 47.92
CA ASP A 437 13.68 -6.43 46.53
C ASP A 437 14.52 -7.44 45.74
N GLU A 438 13.97 -8.63 45.44
CA GLU A 438 14.32 -9.38 44.23
C GLU A 438 13.05 -10.01 43.64
N GLY A 439 12.86 -9.81 42.34
CA GLY A 439 11.67 -10.25 41.62
C GLY A 439 11.85 -11.58 40.92
N GLU A 440 10.86 -12.45 41.02
CA GLU A 440 10.67 -13.58 40.12
C GLU A 440 9.23 -13.56 39.59
N TYR A 441 9.06 -13.54 38.27
CA TYR A 441 7.75 -13.48 37.62
C TYR A 441 7.17 -14.89 37.50
N ASP A 442 6.07 -15.17 38.21
CA ASP A 442 5.29 -16.40 37.99
C ASP A 442 3.94 -16.07 37.31
N ASP A 443 3.75 -16.60 36.09
CA ASP A 443 2.60 -16.37 35.21
C ASP A 443 1.52 -17.41 35.51
N ASP A 444 0.68 -17.16 36.53
CA ASP A 444 -0.38 -18.09 36.88
C ASP A 444 -1.79 -17.62 36.51
N ARG A 445 -2.49 -18.50 35.79
CA ARG A 445 -3.46 -18.13 34.75
C ARG A 445 -4.68 -19.03 34.78
N HIS A 446 -5.69 -18.68 35.59
CA HIS A 446 -6.99 -19.36 35.57
C HIS A 446 -8.17 -18.37 35.49
N HIS A 447 -8.76 -18.19 34.30
CA HIS A 447 -9.86 -18.95 33.69
C HIS A 447 -11.25 -18.69 34.30
N HIS A 448 -12.05 -17.91 33.58
CA HIS A 448 -13.50 -17.80 33.76
C HIS A 448 -14.24 -19.07 33.37
N HIS A 449 -15.43 -19.28 33.94
CA HIS A 449 -16.34 -20.36 33.57
C HIS A 449 -17.77 -19.85 33.25
N HIS A 450 -18.27 -20.29 32.09
CA HIS A 450 -19.68 -20.47 31.67
C HIS A 450 -20.64 -19.29 31.42
N GLY A 451 -21.43 -19.48 30.35
CA GLY A 451 -22.61 -18.67 30.00
C GLY A 451 -23.14 -18.96 28.58
N GLU A 452 -23.58 -20.19 28.27
CA GLU A 452 -24.24 -20.49 26.98
C GLU A 452 -25.68 -19.98 26.92
N HIS A 453 -26.12 -19.45 25.77
CA HIS A 453 -27.54 -19.34 25.41
C HIS A 453 -27.80 -19.72 23.95
N GLN A 454 -28.93 -20.42 23.74
CA GLN A 454 -29.34 -21.07 22.49
C GLN A 454 -30.51 -20.31 21.80
N HIS A 455 -30.99 -20.86 20.66
CA HIS A 455 -32.16 -20.45 19.84
C HIS A 455 -31.96 -19.21 18.92
N ALA A 456 -32.55 -19.11 17.71
CA ALA A 456 -33.33 -20.03 16.86
C ALA A 456 -33.37 -19.48 15.39
N PRO A 457 -33.82 -20.24 14.36
CA PRO A 457 -33.67 -19.84 12.95
C PRO A 457 -34.82 -19.00 12.36
N ALA A 458 -34.56 -18.32 11.22
CA ALA A 458 -35.53 -17.51 10.46
C ALA A 458 -35.41 -17.72 8.92
N PRO A 459 -36.44 -17.39 8.10
CA PRO A 459 -36.77 -18.19 6.90
C PRO A 459 -36.48 -17.56 5.52
N ASN A 460 -36.74 -18.37 4.47
CA ASN A 460 -36.60 -18.09 3.02
C ASN A 460 -37.32 -16.83 2.48
N ARG A 461 -36.68 -16.15 1.51
CA ARG A 461 -37.34 -15.38 0.43
C ARG A 461 -36.46 -15.30 -0.86
N PRO A 462 -37.01 -14.92 -2.04
CA PRO A 462 -36.55 -15.39 -3.36
C PRO A 462 -35.58 -14.44 -4.09
N PRO A 463 -35.07 -14.82 -5.29
CA PRO A 463 -34.06 -14.06 -6.01
C PRO A 463 -34.64 -12.92 -6.85
N ASP A 464 -34.01 -11.75 -6.80
CA ASP A 464 -33.48 -11.01 -7.96
C ASP A 464 -32.96 -9.64 -7.51
N GLY A 465 -31.63 -9.47 -7.50
CA GLY A 465 -30.97 -8.25 -7.06
C GLY A 465 -29.46 -8.40 -7.06
N LYS A 466 -28.75 -7.39 -7.57
CA LYS A 466 -27.27 -7.37 -7.68
C LYS A 466 -26.62 -7.54 -6.29
N PRO A 467 -25.47 -8.22 -6.16
CA PRO A 467 -24.86 -8.49 -4.87
C PRO A 467 -24.43 -7.20 -4.16
N VAL A 468 -25.09 -6.90 -3.04
CA VAL A 468 -24.65 -5.89 -2.09
C VAL A 468 -23.58 -6.53 -1.19
N PHE A 469 -22.35 -6.03 -1.27
CA PHE A 469 -21.24 -6.52 -0.46
C PHE A 469 -21.06 -5.62 0.77
N GLY A 470 -21.25 -6.19 1.96
CA GLY A 470 -21.03 -5.53 3.25
C GLY A 470 -22.24 -5.61 4.19
N PRO A 471 -22.02 -5.66 5.52
CA PRO A 471 -23.11 -5.50 6.49
C PRO A 471 -23.74 -4.10 6.37
N PRO A 472 -25.04 -3.93 6.67
CA PRO A 472 -25.68 -2.63 6.59
C PRO A 472 -25.02 -1.64 7.57
N PRO A 473 -24.87 -0.36 7.19
CA PRO A 473 -24.30 0.64 8.08
C PRO A 473 -25.19 0.82 9.33
N PRO A 474 -24.59 1.04 10.52
CA PRO A 474 -25.36 1.27 11.73
C PRO A 474 -26.20 2.56 11.60
N PRO A 475 -27.37 2.63 12.26
CA PRO A 475 -28.23 3.81 12.21
C PRO A 475 -27.49 5.04 12.73
N ALA A 476 -27.62 6.16 12.02
CA ALA A 476 -26.94 7.39 12.39
C ALA A 476 -27.52 7.94 13.71
N LEU A 477 -26.67 8.10 14.71
CA LEU A 477 -27.03 8.79 15.94
C LEU A 477 -27.26 10.27 15.63
N THR A 478 -28.49 10.73 15.82
CA THR A 478 -28.87 12.14 15.65
C THR A 478 -28.22 12.97 16.75
N GLU A 479 -27.40 13.95 16.36
CA GLU A 479 -26.75 14.88 17.29
C GLU A 479 -27.79 15.62 18.16
N THR A 480 -27.64 15.48 19.48
CA THR A 480 -28.39 16.27 20.46
C THR A 480 -27.97 17.74 20.39
N LYS A 481 -28.78 18.57 19.74
CA LYS A 481 -28.57 20.02 19.70
C LYS A 481 -28.70 20.63 21.09
N SER A 482 -27.62 21.24 21.56
CA SER A 482 -27.59 22.05 22.77
C SER A 482 -28.50 23.27 22.63
N ASN A 483 -29.27 23.56 23.69
CA ASN A 483 -30.25 24.64 23.72
C ASN A 483 -29.52 26.00 23.88
N GLY A 484 -29.45 26.78 22.80
CA GLY A 484 -28.69 28.04 22.73
C GLY A 484 -29.57 29.25 22.39
N HIS A 485 -29.80 30.08 23.40
CA HIS A 485 -30.55 31.35 23.39
C HIS A 485 -30.42 32.17 22.09
N ARG A 486 -31.55 32.53 21.45
CA ARG A 486 -31.60 33.55 20.39
C ARG A 486 -32.48 34.72 20.83
N GLY A 487 -31.85 35.88 21.01
CA GLY A 487 -32.54 37.15 21.20
C GLY A 487 -33.27 37.61 19.93
N VAL A 488 -34.39 38.30 20.13
CA VAL A 488 -35.20 38.88 19.05
C VAL A 488 -34.65 40.25 18.68
N VAL A 489 -34.32 40.47 17.41
CA VAL A 489 -34.01 41.81 16.88
C VAL A 489 -34.79 42.03 15.58
N ASN A 490 -35.65 43.05 15.58
CA ASN A 490 -36.36 43.53 14.39
C ASN A 490 -35.39 44.16 13.37
N GLY A 491 -35.62 43.96 12.08
CA GLY A 491 -34.89 44.61 10.99
C GLY A 491 -35.79 44.82 9.78
N TYR A 492 -35.94 46.07 9.33
CA TYR A 492 -36.86 46.48 8.27
C TYR A 492 -36.42 46.04 6.87
N LYS A 493 -37.41 45.92 5.97
CA LYS A 493 -37.18 45.94 4.52
C LYS A 493 -37.03 47.38 4.02
N HIS A 494 -36.09 47.58 3.11
CA HIS A 494 -36.22 48.50 1.98
C HIS A 494 -35.61 47.84 0.74
#